data_AF-A0A2C5YJM4-F1
#
_entry.id   AF-A0A2C5YJM4-F1
#
_cell.length_a   1.000
_cell.length_b   1.000
_cell.length_c   1.000
_cell.angle_alpha   90.00
_cell.angle_beta   90.00
_cell.angle_gamma   90.00
#
_symmetry.space_group_name_H-M   'P 1'
#
loop_
_entity.id
_entity.type
_entity.pdbx_description
1 polymer ?
#
loop_
_entity_poly.entity_id
_entity_poly.type
_entity_poly.pdbx_seq_one_letter_code
_entity_poly.pdbx_strand_id
1 'polypeptide(L)'
;MYCDSVLSYQALFSLLPDQMQLDIWNHWGANQHHLGALLYMEELSQQQKFILDSYAWYRAAASSKRRVCWHLDFLNQFEYYQSSLGAVNNLFLAEEWERYDMPRHFADLPIGYIRIGDPLCYNSTNLQYQWLQKQIKWMVKSRNNGKQEEYHTIDDLRKDFLDWPGTLGQAMEAMLHETYTCAPTVSCERVAGYGVPYTPTSYTNFLDQLKTVLNLGAKICFALTNYLPDDQSLISAYWFLPGIQLPEDRNRYDYY
;
A
#
# COMPACT_ATOMS: atom_id res chain seq x y z
N MET A 1 -9.38 -27.99 -8.45
CA MET A 1 -10.79 -27.83 -8.81
C MET A 1 -10.99 -26.36 -9.09
N TYR A 2 -10.99 -25.97 -10.37
CA TYR A 2 -11.14 -24.57 -10.78
C TYR A 2 -12.64 -24.33 -10.97
N CYS A 3 -13.22 -23.52 -10.09
CA CYS A 3 -14.60 -23.09 -10.24
C CYS A 3 -14.48 -21.61 -10.59
N ASP A 4 -14.66 -21.31 -11.88
CA ASP A 4 -14.45 -19.98 -12.44
C ASP A 4 -15.80 -19.29 -12.61
N SER A 5 -16.36 -18.86 -11.48
CA SER A 5 -17.66 -18.22 -11.48
C SER A 5 -17.78 -17.26 -10.31
N VAL A 6 -18.69 -16.30 -10.46
CA VAL A 6 -19.10 -15.39 -9.38
C VAL A 6 -19.45 -16.16 -8.11
N LEU A 7 -20.12 -17.31 -8.21
CA LEU A 7 -20.50 -18.14 -7.06
C LEU A 7 -19.29 -18.72 -6.32
N SER A 8 -18.23 -19.05 -7.06
CA SER A 8 -16.98 -19.60 -6.52
C SER A 8 -16.24 -18.55 -5.71
N TYR A 9 -16.16 -17.32 -6.23
CA TYR A 9 -15.53 -16.20 -5.53
C TYR A 9 -16.41 -15.67 -4.39
N GLN A 10 -17.72 -15.71 -4.53
CA GLN A 10 -18.63 -15.46 -3.42
C GLN A 10 -18.36 -16.43 -2.27
N ALA A 11 -18.21 -17.73 -2.56
CA ALA A 11 -17.90 -18.72 -1.54
C ALA A 11 -16.52 -18.48 -0.87
N LEU A 12 -15.55 -17.93 -1.60
CA LEU A 12 -14.27 -17.49 -1.03
C LEU A 12 -14.48 -16.40 0.02
N PHE A 13 -15.24 -15.34 -0.31
CA PHE A 13 -15.50 -14.24 0.62
C PHE A 13 -16.41 -14.65 1.79
N SER A 14 -17.22 -15.70 1.64
CA SER A 14 -17.98 -16.28 2.75
C SER A 14 -17.11 -16.93 3.83
N LEU A 15 -15.80 -17.13 3.61
CA LEU A 15 -14.86 -17.62 4.62
C LEU A 15 -14.37 -16.51 5.57
N LEU A 16 -14.69 -15.25 5.29
CA LEU A 16 -14.34 -14.12 6.16
C LEU A 16 -15.10 -14.21 7.49
N PRO A 17 -14.57 -13.65 8.59
CA PRO A 17 -15.33 -13.53 9.84
C PRO A 17 -16.64 -12.74 9.64
N ASP A 18 -17.74 -13.16 10.27
CA ASP A 18 -19.05 -12.51 10.13
C ASP A 18 -19.00 -11.01 10.43
N GLN A 19 -18.28 -10.62 11.47
CA GLN A 19 -18.13 -9.20 11.83
C GLN A 19 -17.38 -8.41 10.77
N MET A 20 -16.33 -8.97 10.16
CA MET A 20 -15.60 -8.33 9.07
C MET A 20 -16.50 -8.15 7.84
N GLN A 21 -17.36 -9.12 7.55
CA GLN A 21 -18.33 -9.02 6.46
C GLN A 21 -19.36 -7.90 6.71
N LEU A 22 -19.81 -7.73 7.96
CA LEU A 22 -20.68 -6.61 8.35
C LEU A 22 -19.95 -5.27 8.20
N ASP A 23 -18.70 -5.18 8.63
CA ASP A 23 -17.91 -3.95 8.52
C ASP A 23 -17.69 -3.58 7.04
N ILE A 24 -17.33 -4.55 6.19
CA ILE A 24 -17.22 -4.35 4.73
C ILE A 24 -18.56 -3.88 4.14
N TRP A 25 -19.67 -4.47 4.53
CA TRP A 25 -20.99 -4.03 4.06
C TRP A 25 -21.27 -2.58 4.46
N ASN A 26 -21.06 -2.25 5.74
CA ASN A 26 -21.39 -0.94 6.29
C ASN A 26 -20.53 0.19 5.69
N HIS A 27 -19.27 -0.10 5.35
CA HIS A 27 -18.33 0.91 4.91
C HIS A 27 -18.10 0.93 3.40
N TRP A 28 -18.18 -0.22 2.72
CA TRP A 28 -17.94 -0.34 1.28
C TRP A 28 -19.22 -0.54 0.47
N GLY A 29 -20.35 -0.83 1.12
CA GLY A 29 -21.59 -1.19 0.43
C GLY A 29 -21.47 -2.50 -0.36
N ALA A 30 -20.56 -3.39 0.04
CA ALA A 30 -20.26 -4.62 -0.66
C ALA A 30 -20.59 -5.84 0.21
N ASN A 31 -21.23 -6.84 -0.39
CA ASN A 31 -21.41 -8.16 0.21
C ASN A 31 -20.55 -9.18 -0.54
N GLN A 32 -20.56 -10.45 -0.10
CA GLN A 32 -19.74 -11.52 -0.68
C GLN A 32 -20.03 -11.71 -2.18
N HIS A 33 -21.29 -11.54 -2.58
CA HIS A 33 -21.69 -11.62 -3.99
C HIS A 33 -21.10 -10.48 -4.82
N HIS A 34 -21.19 -9.24 -4.34
CA HIS A 34 -20.60 -8.08 -5.00
C HIS A 34 -19.08 -8.22 -5.10
N LEU A 35 -18.40 -8.59 -4.01
CA LEU A 35 -16.95 -8.84 -3.99
C LEU A 35 -16.55 -9.92 -5.00
N GLY A 36 -17.31 -11.03 -5.05
CA GLY A 36 -17.07 -12.13 -5.98
C GLY A 36 -17.34 -11.75 -7.44
N ALA A 37 -18.31 -10.88 -7.70
CA ALA A 37 -18.60 -10.35 -9.03
C ALA A 37 -17.49 -9.40 -9.52
N LEU A 38 -16.99 -8.51 -8.65
CA LEU A 38 -15.84 -7.66 -8.95
C LEU A 38 -14.61 -8.53 -9.29
N LEU A 39 -14.33 -9.54 -8.46
CA LEU A 39 -13.21 -10.44 -8.68
C LEU A 39 -13.31 -11.17 -10.03
N TYR A 40 -14.52 -11.66 -10.36
CA TYR A 40 -14.80 -12.31 -11.64
C TYR A 40 -14.67 -11.36 -12.84
N MET A 41 -15.06 -10.10 -12.72
CA MET A 41 -14.99 -9.16 -13.85
C MET A 41 -13.59 -8.59 -14.06
N GLU A 42 -12.81 -8.39 -13.00
CA GLU A 42 -11.53 -7.67 -13.05
C GLU A 42 -10.30 -8.57 -13.27
N GLU A 43 -10.32 -9.85 -12.89
CA GLU A 43 -9.07 -10.62 -12.72
C GLU A 43 -8.86 -11.89 -13.58
N LEU A 44 -9.78 -12.23 -14.50
CA LEU A 44 -9.83 -13.58 -15.09
C LEU A 44 -8.63 -14.04 -15.94
N SER A 45 -7.62 -13.20 -16.23
CA SER A 45 -6.46 -13.67 -17.00
C SER A 45 -5.08 -13.32 -16.43
N GLN A 46 -4.94 -12.36 -15.51
CA GLN A 46 -3.62 -11.87 -15.10
C GLN A 46 -3.22 -12.22 -13.66
N GLN A 47 -4.17 -12.56 -12.78
CA GLN A 47 -3.87 -12.76 -11.34
C GLN A 47 -4.24 -14.15 -10.80
N GLN A 48 -4.32 -15.16 -11.67
CA GLN A 48 -4.76 -16.52 -11.29
C GLN A 48 -3.96 -17.11 -10.11
N LYS A 49 -2.63 -16.91 -10.10
CA LYS A 49 -1.77 -17.38 -9.00
C LYS A 49 -2.11 -16.70 -7.68
N PHE A 50 -2.27 -15.38 -7.68
CA PHE A 50 -2.65 -14.59 -6.49
C PHE A 50 -3.97 -15.07 -5.89
N ILE A 51 -4.99 -15.31 -6.73
CA ILE A 51 -6.29 -15.84 -6.29
C ILE A 51 -6.13 -17.23 -5.65
N LEU A 52 -5.38 -18.13 -6.27
CA LEU A 52 -5.18 -19.49 -5.78
C LEU A 52 -4.43 -19.51 -4.45
N ASP A 53 -3.37 -18.72 -4.34
CA ASP A 53 -2.56 -18.62 -3.12
C ASP A 53 -3.39 -18.00 -1.98
N SER A 54 -4.19 -16.98 -2.27
CA SER A 54 -5.12 -16.36 -1.30
C SER A 54 -6.19 -17.36 -0.83
N TYR A 55 -6.81 -18.09 -1.76
CA TYR A 55 -7.79 -19.12 -1.39
C TYR A 55 -7.19 -20.22 -0.52
N ALA A 56 -5.98 -20.69 -0.86
CA ALA A 56 -5.26 -21.66 -0.06
C ALA A 56 -5.01 -21.14 1.37
N TRP A 57 -4.62 -19.87 1.50
CA TRP A 57 -4.45 -19.22 2.80
C TRP A 57 -5.77 -19.16 3.58
N TYR A 58 -6.86 -18.70 2.98
CA TYR A 58 -8.18 -18.57 3.65
C TYR A 58 -8.65 -19.91 4.21
N ARG A 59 -8.51 -20.98 3.40
CA ARG A 59 -8.87 -22.32 3.85
C ARG A 59 -7.98 -22.82 4.98
N ALA A 60 -6.67 -22.59 4.91
CA ALA A 60 -5.73 -23.00 5.95
C ALA A 60 -5.99 -22.24 7.27
N ALA A 61 -6.19 -20.93 7.19
CA ALA A 61 -6.52 -20.07 8.32
C ALA A 61 -7.86 -20.48 8.97
N ALA A 62 -8.90 -20.70 8.17
CA ALA A 62 -10.20 -21.15 8.68
C ALA A 62 -10.11 -22.54 9.32
N SER A 63 -9.43 -23.50 8.67
CA SER A 63 -9.29 -24.87 9.18
C SER A 63 -8.51 -24.92 10.51
N SER A 64 -7.52 -24.06 10.67
CA SER A 64 -6.72 -23.94 11.89
C SER A 64 -7.35 -23.02 12.94
N LYS A 65 -8.49 -22.38 12.65
CA LYS A 65 -9.12 -21.35 13.49
C LYS A 65 -8.13 -20.24 13.86
N ARG A 66 -7.29 -19.85 12.90
CA ARG A 66 -6.31 -18.76 13.08
C ARG A 66 -7.07 -17.49 13.47
N ARG A 67 -6.60 -16.83 14.53
CA ARG A 67 -7.11 -15.52 14.92
C ARG A 67 -6.61 -14.49 13.92
N VAL A 68 -7.52 -13.61 13.52
CA VAL A 68 -7.23 -12.53 12.58
C VAL A 68 -7.80 -11.25 13.17
N CYS A 69 -7.04 -10.17 13.04
CA CYS A 69 -7.56 -8.81 13.23
C CYS A 69 -7.72 -8.19 11.83
N TRP A 70 -8.43 -7.08 11.74
CA TRP A 70 -8.50 -6.31 10.50
C TRP A 70 -8.42 -4.81 10.76
N HIS A 71 -8.07 -4.10 9.70
CA HIS A 71 -7.85 -2.67 9.68
C HIS A 71 -9.10 -1.90 10.10
N LEU A 72 -8.94 -0.83 10.90
CA LEU A 72 -10.06 -0.02 11.40
C LEU A 72 -10.48 1.10 10.42
N ASP A 73 -9.57 1.52 9.54
CA ASP A 73 -9.89 2.43 8.45
C ASP A 73 -10.53 1.65 7.30
N PHE A 74 -11.85 1.53 7.36
CA PHE A 74 -12.66 0.89 6.32
C PHE A 74 -13.11 1.86 5.23
N LEU A 75 -12.41 2.97 4.99
CA LEU A 75 -12.65 3.72 3.75
C LEU A 75 -12.59 2.78 2.55
N ASN A 76 -13.43 3.01 1.54
CA ASN A 76 -13.53 2.12 0.38
C ASN A 76 -12.17 1.96 -0.29
N GLN A 77 -11.58 0.76 -0.18
CA GLN A 77 -10.24 0.48 -0.69
C GLN A 77 -10.25 0.05 -2.17
N PHE A 78 -11.41 -0.25 -2.76
CA PHE A 78 -11.46 -0.82 -4.12
C PHE A 78 -10.83 0.06 -5.20
N GLU A 79 -10.91 1.39 -5.03
CA GLU A 79 -10.32 2.34 -5.97
C GLU A 79 -8.78 2.24 -6.00
N TYR A 80 -8.16 1.77 -4.91
CA TYR A 80 -6.71 1.70 -4.80
C TYR A 80 -6.13 0.34 -5.15
N TYR A 81 -6.93 -0.72 -5.23
CA TYR A 81 -6.45 -2.08 -5.53
C TYR A 81 -6.95 -2.59 -6.87
N GLN A 82 -6.10 -3.36 -7.54
CA GLN A 82 -6.43 -3.99 -8.82
C GLN A 82 -7.57 -5.03 -8.69
N SER A 83 -7.86 -5.48 -7.46
CA SER A 83 -9.01 -6.33 -7.20
C SER A 83 -9.61 -6.22 -5.82
N SER A 84 -10.86 -6.67 -5.73
CA SER A 84 -11.58 -6.82 -4.47
C SER A 84 -10.88 -7.78 -3.49
N LEU A 85 -10.26 -8.86 -3.98
CA LEU A 85 -9.50 -9.78 -3.13
C LEU A 85 -8.23 -9.13 -2.60
N GLY A 86 -7.53 -8.35 -3.43
CA GLY A 86 -6.39 -7.55 -3.00
C GLY A 86 -6.76 -6.54 -1.92
N ALA A 87 -7.87 -5.82 -2.10
CA ALA A 87 -8.39 -4.88 -1.11
C ALA A 87 -8.72 -5.56 0.22
N VAL A 88 -9.41 -6.71 0.17
CA VAL A 88 -9.76 -7.47 1.39
C VAL A 88 -8.51 -8.06 2.07
N ASN A 89 -7.57 -8.63 1.31
CA ASN A 89 -6.35 -9.21 1.88
C ASN A 89 -5.54 -8.17 2.66
N ASN A 90 -5.46 -6.94 2.16
CA ASN A 90 -4.72 -5.86 2.81
C ASN A 90 -5.42 -5.28 4.05
N LEU A 91 -6.66 -5.69 4.35
CA LEU A 91 -7.30 -5.38 5.63
C LEU A 91 -6.76 -6.24 6.77
N PHE A 92 -6.25 -7.43 6.50
CA PHE A 92 -5.88 -8.36 7.57
C PHE A 92 -4.65 -7.89 8.34
N LEU A 93 -4.73 -7.99 9.67
CA LEU A 93 -3.66 -7.69 10.61
C LEU A 93 -3.30 -8.95 11.40
N ALA A 94 -1.99 -9.17 11.55
CA ALA A 94 -1.43 -10.18 12.43
C ALA A 94 -1.67 -9.80 13.91
N GLU A 95 -1.98 -10.77 14.77
CA GLU A 95 -2.32 -10.55 16.20
C GLU A 95 -1.20 -9.83 16.97
N GLU A 96 0.05 -10.00 16.56
CA GLU A 96 1.22 -9.38 17.18
C GLU A 96 1.42 -7.89 16.84
N TRP A 97 0.45 -7.25 16.18
CA TRP A 97 0.49 -5.85 15.77
C TRP A 97 0.71 -4.87 16.93
N GLU A 98 0.21 -5.18 18.14
CA GLU A 98 0.31 -4.28 19.31
C GLU A 98 1.75 -3.94 19.71
N ARG A 99 2.73 -4.72 19.25
CA ARG A 99 4.16 -4.51 19.52
C ARG A 99 4.81 -3.47 18.62
N TYR A 100 4.09 -2.95 17.63
CA TYR A 100 4.63 -2.12 16.58
C TYR A 100 3.88 -0.78 16.48
N ASP A 101 4.61 0.28 16.15
CA ASP A 101 4.00 1.58 15.85
C ASP A 101 3.17 1.54 14.55
N MET A 102 3.57 0.67 13.62
CA MET A 102 2.83 0.28 12.41
C MET A 102 2.37 -1.19 12.54
N PRO A 103 1.07 -1.47 12.50
CA PRO A 103 0.56 -2.84 12.50
C PRO A 103 1.16 -3.69 11.38
N ARG A 104 1.12 -5.01 11.56
CA ARG A 104 1.68 -5.95 10.59
C ARG A 104 0.60 -6.75 9.89
N HIS A 105 0.77 -6.93 8.60
CA HIS A 105 0.07 -7.88 7.76
C HIS A 105 0.60 -9.29 8.03
N PHE A 106 -0.14 -10.31 7.59
CA PHE A 106 0.34 -11.69 7.68
C PHE A 106 1.34 -11.95 6.56
N ALA A 107 2.61 -12.17 6.91
CA ALA A 107 3.69 -12.42 5.93
C ALA A 107 3.41 -13.60 4.96
N ASP A 108 2.52 -14.53 5.34
CA ASP A 108 2.12 -15.68 4.53
C ASP A 108 0.82 -15.46 3.72
N LEU A 109 0.15 -14.32 3.90
CA LEU A 109 -1.03 -13.93 3.12
C LEU A 109 -0.58 -13.12 1.89
N PRO A 110 -0.96 -13.49 0.66
CA PRO A 110 -0.60 -12.71 -0.51
C PRO A 110 -1.14 -11.27 -0.43
N ILE A 111 -0.26 -10.30 -0.66
CA ILE A 111 -0.65 -8.90 -0.79
C ILE A 111 -1.29 -8.66 -2.16
N GLY A 112 -2.37 -7.89 -2.19
CA GLY A 112 -2.96 -7.45 -3.45
C GLY A 112 -2.22 -6.27 -4.05
N TYR A 113 -2.19 -6.18 -5.38
CA TYR A 113 -1.55 -5.09 -6.09
C TYR A 113 -2.37 -3.80 -6.06
N ILE A 114 -1.71 -2.67 -5.80
CA ILE A 114 -2.33 -1.36 -5.95
C ILE A 114 -2.46 -0.92 -7.41
N ARG A 115 -3.44 -0.06 -7.69
CA ARG A 115 -3.58 0.63 -8.97
C ARG A 115 -2.60 1.80 -8.98
N ILE A 116 -1.60 1.71 -9.86
CA ILE A 116 -0.57 2.76 -10.00
C ILE A 116 -1.08 4.02 -10.73
N GLY A 117 -2.29 3.98 -11.28
CA GLY A 117 -2.85 5.09 -12.06
C GLY A 117 -3.21 6.31 -11.22
N ASP A 118 -3.50 6.11 -9.93
CA ASP A 118 -3.98 7.15 -9.04
C ASP A 118 -3.01 7.36 -7.87
N PRO A 119 -2.78 8.62 -7.47
CA PRO A 119 -1.88 8.92 -6.36
C PRO A 119 -2.50 8.56 -5.01
N LEU A 120 -1.66 8.11 -4.09
CA LEU A 120 -2.04 7.80 -2.72
C LEU A 120 -1.73 8.98 -1.81
N CYS A 121 -2.78 9.60 -1.26
CA CYS A 121 -2.66 10.78 -0.42
C CYS A 121 -3.07 10.51 1.02
N TYR A 122 -2.27 11.01 1.97
CA TYR A 122 -2.48 10.83 3.40
C TYR A 122 -2.35 12.17 4.13
N ASN A 123 -3.18 12.39 5.14
CA ASN A 123 -3.14 13.56 6.00
C ASN A 123 -3.19 13.13 7.48
N SER A 124 -3.03 14.08 8.40
CA SER A 124 -2.99 13.83 9.85
C SER A 124 -4.25 13.18 10.43
N THR A 125 -5.38 13.19 9.73
CA THR A 125 -6.62 12.51 10.16
C THR A 125 -6.68 11.05 9.72
N ASN A 126 -5.85 10.63 8.76
CA ASN A 126 -5.79 9.25 8.31
C ASN A 126 -5.01 8.37 9.30
N LEU A 127 -5.50 7.15 9.54
CA LEU A 127 -4.90 6.24 10.51
C LEU A 127 -3.51 5.74 10.08
N GLN A 128 -3.33 5.41 8.81
CA GLN A 128 -2.03 5.00 8.25
C GLN A 128 -1.00 6.14 8.33
N TYR A 129 -1.42 7.40 8.17
CA TYR A 129 -0.56 8.56 8.39
C TYR A 129 -0.05 8.63 9.84
N GLN A 130 -0.93 8.40 10.82
CA GLN A 130 -0.58 8.46 12.23
C GLN A 130 0.38 7.32 12.62
N TRP A 131 0.19 6.12 12.05
CA TRP A 131 1.14 5.03 12.21
C TRP A 131 2.48 5.35 11.58
N LEU A 132 2.49 5.89 10.35
CA LEU A 132 3.71 6.31 9.67
C LEU A 132 4.50 7.32 10.49
N GLN A 133 3.81 8.34 11.03
CA GLN A 133 4.43 9.39 11.82
C GLN A 133 5.14 8.83 13.07
N LYS A 134 4.65 7.73 13.64
CA LYS A 134 5.31 7.01 14.75
C LYS A 134 6.46 6.12 14.23
N GLN A 135 6.17 5.32 13.20
CA GLN A 135 7.08 4.33 12.62
C GLN A 135 8.30 4.93 11.91
N ILE A 136 8.22 6.17 11.40
CA ILE A 136 9.33 6.82 10.65
C ILE A 136 10.64 6.87 11.45
N LYS A 137 10.56 6.86 12.79
CA LYS A 137 11.75 6.85 13.67
C LYS A 137 12.54 5.56 13.58
N TRP A 138 11.88 4.43 13.33
CA TRP A 138 12.51 3.10 13.23
C TRP A 138 13.41 2.98 12.00
N MET A 139 13.15 3.76 10.94
CA MET A 139 13.93 3.70 9.70
C MET A 139 15.41 4.08 9.87
N VAL A 140 15.73 4.76 10.98
CA VAL A 140 17.10 5.11 11.39
C VAL A 140 17.57 4.13 12.45
N LYS A 141 18.62 3.36 12.12
CA LYS A 141 19.24 2.34 12.98
C LYS A 141 19.98 2.93 14.18
N SER A 142 20.65 4.07 13.98
CA SER A 142 21.38 4.75 15.05
C SER A 142 21.44 6.25 14.83
N ARG A 143 21.11 7.00 15.89
CA ARG A 143 21.28 8.45 15.96
C ARG A 143 22.49 8.75 16.83
N ASN A 144 23.68 8.69 16.24
CA ASN A 144 24.90 9.03 16.98
C ASN A 144 25.01 10.56 17.10
N ASN A 145 25.15 11.05 18.34
CA ASN A 145 25.26 12.47 18.72
C ASN A 145 26.38 13.20 17.94
N GLY A 146 26.06 13.68 16.73
CA GLY A 146 26.97 14.43 15.85
C GLY A 146 27.48 13.69 14.59
N LYS A 147 27.00 12.48 14.29
CA LYS A 147 27.24 11.80 13.01
C LYS A 147 25.96 11.69 12.18
N GLN A 148 26.12 11.55 10.86
CA GLN A 148 25.03 11.31 9.91
C GLN A 148 24.19 10.10 10.36
N GLU A 149 22.86 10.21 10.26
CA GLU A 149 21.92 9.13 10.61
C GLU A 149 22.25 7.87 9.80
N GLU A 150 22.39 6.72 10.47
CA GLU A 150 22.58 5.42 9.81
C GLU A 150 21.21 4.81 9.54
N TYR A 151 20.89 4.58 8.27
CA TYR A 151 19.62 4.01 7.84
C TYR A 151 19.68 2.48 7.75
N HIS A 152 18.52 1.83 7.90
CA HIS A 152 18.37 0.43 7.50
C HIS A 152 18.65 0.25 6.01
N THR A 153 19.06 -0.96 5.61
CA THR A 153 19.31 -1.23 4.18
C THR A 153 18.01 -1.16 3.39
N ILE A 154 18.12 -0.92 2.08
CA ILE A 154 16.93 -0.85 1.21
C ILE A 154 16.12 -2.16 1.25
N ASP A 155 16.79 -3.31 1.33
CA ASP A 155 16.13 -4.62 1.38
C ASP A 155 15.42 -4.85 2.72
N ASP A 156 16.03 -4.44 3.83
CA ASP A 156 15.38 -4.49 5.15
C ASP A 156 14.11 -3.64 5.16
N LEU A 157 14.18 -2.43 4.59
CA LEU A 157 13.06 -1.50 4.52
C LEU A 157 11.95 -2.01 3.59
N ARG A 158 12.29 -2.54 2.40
CA ARG A 158 11.30 -3.14 1.48
C ARG A 158 10.55 -4.27 2.16
N LYS A 159 11.28 -5.18 2.81
CA LYS A 159 10.65 -6.29 3.54
C LYS A 159 9.73 -5.77 4.64
N ASP A 160 10.18 -4.77 5.41
CA ASP A 160 9.36 -4.17 6.46
C ASP A 160 8.09 -3.53 5.91
N PHE A 161 8.17 -2.80 4.80
CA PHE A 161 7.05 -2.09 4.19
C PHE A 161 6.03 -3.02 3.56
N LEU A 162 6.47 -4.15 2.97
CA LEU A 162 5.57 -5.18 2.45
C LEU A 162 4.76 -5.88 3.55
N ASP A 163 5.24 -5.83 4.80
CA ASP A 163 4.51 -6.32 5.96
C ASP A 163 3.52 -5.27 6.53
N TRP A 164 3.39 -4.07 5.96
CA TRP A 164 2.43 -3.07 6.43
C TRP A 164 1.06 -3.27 5.77
N PRO A 165 -0.05 -3.12 6.52
CA PRO A 165 -1.39 -3.22 5.96
C PRO A 165 -1.75 -1.99 5.14
N GLY A 166 -2.84 -2.11 4.39
CA GLY A 166 -3.35 -1.02 3.56
C GLY A 166 -2.40 -0.66 2.41
N THR A 167 -2.54 0.57 1.93
CA THR A 167 -1.88 1.05 0.71
C THR A 167 -0.53 1.71 0.99
N LEU A 168 -0.26 2.09 2.24
CA LEU A 168 0.93 2.85 2.58
C LEU A 168 2.22 2.03 2.46
N GLY A 169 2.21 0.76 2.86
CA GLY A 169 3.39 -0.11 2.72
C GLY A 169 3.87 -0.20 1.28
N GLN A 170 2.93 -0.47 0.36
CA GLN A 170 3.22 -0.53 -1.07
C GLN A 170 3.62 0.83 -1.64
N ALA A 171 3.02 1.93 -1.18
CA ALA A 171 3.42 3.28 -1.56
C ALA A 171 4.88 3.58 -1.15
N MET A 172 5.26 3.17 0.05
CA MET A 172 6.61 3.34 0.57
C MET A 172 7.61 2.46 -0.17
N GLU A 173 7.27 1.21 -0.46
CA GLU A 173 8.10 0.29 -1.26
C GLU A 173 8.34 0.86 -2.67
N ALA A 174 7.27 1.34 -3.33
CA ALA A 174 7.35 1.95 -4.65
C ALA A 174 8.20 3.23 -4.69
N MET A 175 8.47 3.83 -3.54
CA MET A 175 9.35 4.98 -3.41
C MET A 175 10.79 4.61 -3.06
N LEU A 176 11.11 3.35 -2.76
CA LEU A 176 12.45 2.91 -2.37
C LEU A 176 13.29 2.53 -3.60
N HIS A 177 14.12 3.46 -4.04
CA HIS A 177 15.12 3.25 -5.09
C HIS A 177 16.51 3.69 -4.65
N GLU A 178 17.55 3.05 -5.19
CA GLU A 178 18.92 3.51 -4.96
C GLU A 178 19.21 4.81 -5.67
N THR A 179 18.64 4.98 -6.86
CA THR A 179 18.80 6.15 -7.72
C THR A 179 17.46 6.56 -8.30
N TYR A 180 17.31 7.86 -8.52
CA TYR A 180 16.09 8.47 -9.02
C TYR A 180 16.45 9.40 -10.17
N THR A 181 15.57 9.44 -11.15
CA THR A 181 15.63 10.26 -12.35
C THR A 181 14.30 11.00 -12.49
N CYS A 182 14.35 12.32 -12.49
CA CYS A 182 13.17 13.12 -12.80
C CYS A 182 12.76 12.88 -14.26
N ALA A 183 11.48 12.60 -14.50
CA ALA A 183 10.97 12.39 -15.85
C ALA A 183 11.06 13.70 -16.66
N PRO A 184 11.41 13.65 -17.97
CA PRO A 184 11.53 14.85 -18.81
C PRO A 184 10.24 15.69 -18.90
N THR A 185 9.10 15.05 -18.69
CA THR A 185 7.77 15.65 -18.76
C THR A 185 7.35 16.37 -17.49
N VAL A 186 8.11 16.25 -16.39
CA VAL A 186 7.79 16.83 -15.08
C VAL A 186 8.94 17.72 -14.61
N SER A 187 8.62 18.90 -14.07
CA SER A 187 9.62 19.77 -13.45
C SER A 187 9.78 19.40 -11.97
N CYS A 188 10.67 18.46 -11.66
CA CYS A 188 10.87 18.00 -10.28
C CYS A 188 11.81 18.90 -9.48
N GLU A 189 11.40 19.23 -8.27
CA GLU A 189 12.23 19.91 -7.29
C GLU A 189 13.14 18.93 -6.52
N ARG A 190 14.30 19.43 -6.09
CA ARG A 190 15.25 18.65 -5.26
C ARG A 190 14.96 18.74 -3.76
N VAL A 191 14.01 19.57 -3.37
CA VAL A 191 13.56 19.74 -1.99
C VAL A 191 12.05 19.64 -1.98
N ALA A 192 11.50 18.90 -1.02
CA ALA A 192 10.06 18.73 -0.92
C ALA A 192 9.39 20.07 -0.57
N GLY A 193 8.36 20.44 -1.33
CA GLY A 193 7.58 21.66 -1.13
C GLY A 193 6.09 21.43 -1.41
N TYR A 194 5.25 22.35 -0.93
CA TYR A 194 3.82 22.34 -1.25
C TYR A 194 3.58 22.60 -2.74
N GLY A 195 2.70 21.81 -3.36
CA GLY A 195 2.30 22.05 -4.75
C GLY A 195 3.35 21.71 -5.79
N VAL A 196 4.52 21.21 -5.39
CA VAL A 196 5.61 20.90 -6.29
C VAL A 196 5.95 19.42 -6.23
N PRO A 197 6.17 18.76 -7.38
CA PRO A 197 6.67 17.40 -7.39
C PRO A 197 8.11 17.36 -6.90
N TYR A 198 8.38 16.46 -5.96
CA TYR A 198 9.70 16.20 -5.43
C TYR A 198 10.19 14.82 -5.87
N THR A 199 11.40 14.79 -6.42
CA THR A 199 12.10 13.56 -6.74
C THR A 199 13.33 13.45 -5.84
N PRO A 200 13.42 12.42 -4.99
CA PRO A 200 14.59 12.19 -4.14
C PRO A 200 15.86 11.98 -4.94
N THR A 201 17.03 12.07 -4.30
CA THR A 201 18.31 11.65 -4.92
C THR A 201 18.74 10.24 -4.51
N SER A 202 18.24 9.76 -3.37
CA SER A 202 18.47 8.43 -2.79
C SER A 202 17.29 8.05 -1.88
N TYR A 203 17.15 6.77 -1.53
CA TYR A 203 16.11 6.35 -0.59
C TYR A 203 16.28 7.03 0.79
N THR A 204 17.50 7.26 1.24
CA THR A 204 17.74 7.98 2.52
C THR A 204 17.26 9.43 2.44
N ASN A 205 17.51 10.11 1.32
CA ASN A 205 17.03 11.47 1.07
C ASN A 205 15.50 11.53 0.98
N PHE A 206 14.85 10.50 0.41
CA PHE A 206 13.40 10.34 0.46
C PHE A 206 12.90 10.29 1.91
N LEU A 207 13.48 9.41 2.74
CA LEU A 207 13.07 9.22 4.13
C LEU A 207 13.31 10.47 4.98
N ASP A 208 14.42 11.20 4.77
CA ASP A 208 14.72 12.47 5.43
C ASP A 208 13.63 13.53 5.14
N GLN A 209 13.26 13.68 3.85
CA GLN A 209 12.22 14.63 3.46
C GLN A 209 10.85 14.21 3.98
N LEU A 210 10.50 12.93 3.87
CA LEU A 210 9.24 12.40 4.40
C LEU A 210 9.13 12.64 5.91
N LYS A 211 10.18 12.34 6.69
CA LYS A 211 10.27 12.62 8.12
C LYS A 211 10.06 14.10 8.43
N THR A 212 10.67 14.98 7.64
CA THR A 212 10.49 16.44 7.78
C THR A 212 9.04 16.84 7.56
N VAL A 213 8.42 16.36 6.48
CA VAL A 213 7.03 16.67 6.13
C VAL A 213 6.03 16.11 7.15
N LEU A 214 6.26 14.90 7.66
CA LEU A 214 5.46 14.29 8.73
C LEU A 214 5.55 15.06 10.05
N ASN A 215 6.73 15.61 10.39
CA ASN A 215 6.88 16.45 11.58
C ASN A 215 6.13 17.79 11.47
N LEU A 216 5.90 18.26 10.25
CA LEU A 216 5.06 19.44 10.00
C LEU A 216 3.56 19.13 10.06
N GLY A 217 3.16 17.85 10.11
CA GLY A 217 1.76 17.43 10.06
C GLY A 217 1.09 17.69 8.72
N ALA A 218 1.88 17.84 7.65
CA ALA A 218 1.39 18.19 6.32
C ALA A 218 0.82 16.98 5.57
N LYS A 219 -0.07 17.24 4.61
CA LYS A 219 -0.59 16.22 3.67
C LYS A 219 0.53 15.76 2.74
N ILE A 220 0.66 14.44 2.58
CA ILE A 220 1.60 13.79 1.67
C ILE A 220 0.84 13.08 0.56
N CYS A 221 1.40 13.03 -0.64
CA CYS A 221 0.88 12.27 -1.77
C CYS A 221 2.00 11.53 -2.48
N PHE A 222 1.77 10.28 -2.86
CA PHE A 222 2.68 9.45 -3.63
C PHE A 222 2.08 9.20 -5.00
N ALA A 223 2.78 9.57 -6.08
CA ALA A 223 2.23 9.46 -7.43
C ALA A 223 2.25 8.03 -8.00
N LEU A 224 3.05 7.11 -7.41
CA LEU A 224 3.31 5.72 -7.85
C LEU A 224 3.82 5.52 -9.28
N THR A 225 3.63 6.51 -10.13
CA THR A 225 4.20 6.69 -11.45
C THR A 225 4.89 8.06 -11.50
N ASN A 226 5.55 8.38 -12.62
CA ASN A 226 6.08 9.72 -12.83
C ASN A 226 5.05 10.71 -13.37
N TYR A 227 3.76 10.39 -13.30
CA TYR A 227 2.69 11.28 -13.76
C TYR A 227 1.96 11.87 -12.55
N LEU A 228 1.67 13.16 -12.62
CA LEU A 228 0.86 13.86 -11.63
C LEU A 228 -0.56 14.00 -12.17
N PRO A 229 -1.59 13.98 -11.31
CA PRO A 229 -2.93 14.36 -11.72
C PRO A 229 -2.96 15.84 -12.13
N ASP A 230 -3.74 16.15 -13.17
CA ASP A 230 -4.00 17.52 -13.62
C ASP A 230 -5.00 18.21 -12.67
N ASP A 231 -4.57 18.77 -11.53
CA ASP A 231 -5.53 19.37 -10.58
C ASP A 231 -4.95 20.39 -9.55
N GLN A 232 -5.84 21.26 -9.05
CA GLN A 232 -5.67 22.15 -7.89
C GLN A 232 -5.32 21.41 -6.59
N SER A 233 -5.63 20.10 -6.49
CA SER A 233 -5.22 19.26 -5.36
C SER A 233 -3.70 19.18 -5.17
N LEU A 234 -2.91 19.51 -6.19
CA LEU A 234 -1.46 19.65 -6.09
C LEU A 234 -1.07 20.61 -4.95
N ILE A 235 -1.71 21.79 -4.88
CA ILE A 235 -1.26 22.95 -4.08
C ILE A 235 -1.22 22.67 -2.58
N SER A 236 -2.07 21.76 -2.09
CA SER A 236 -2.26 21.49 -0.65
C SER A 236 -1.43 20.33 -0.09
N ALA A 237 -0.56 19.71 -0.88
CA ALA A 237 0.20 18.52 -0.47
C ALA A 237 1.67 18.58 -0.89
N TYR A 238 2.48 17.78 -0.21
CA TYR A 238 3.83 17.42 -0.62
C TYR A 238 3.77 16.19 -1.53
N TRP A 239 4.30 16.31 -2.74
CA TRP A 239 4.22 15.28 -3.76
C TRP A 239 5.54 14.54 -3.91
N PHE A 240 5.52 13.24 -3.65
CA PHE A 240 6.67 12.36 -3.80
C PHE A 240 6.53 11.55 -5.10
N LEU A 241 7.54 11.68 -5.96
CA LEU A 241 7.65 10.94 -7.21
C LEU A 241 8.68 9.81 -7.09
N PRO A 242 8.36 8.60 -7.57
CA PRO A 242 9.28 7.47 -7.53
C PRO A 242 10.50 7.68 -8.44
N GLY A 243 10.40 8.54 -9.45
CA GLY A 243 11.55 8.97 -10.25
C GLY A 243 12.22 7.83 -11.01
N ILE A 244 11.46 6.88 -11.56
CA ILE A 244 12.00 5.73 -12.30
C ILE A 244 11.66 5.81 -13.77
N GLN A 245 12.63 5.64 -14.68
CA GLN A 245 12.30 5.44 -16.09
C GLN A 245 11.62 4.08 -16.24
N LEU A 246 10.30 4.08 -16.41
CA LEU A 246 9.58 2.89 -16.84
C LEU A 246 10.06 2.54 -18.25
N PRO A 247 10.50 1.30 -18.53
CA PRO A 247 10.86 0.90 -19.88
C PRO A 247 9.67 1.11 -20.83
N GLU A 248 9.90 1.76 -21.98
CA GLU A 248 8.85 2.14 -22.95
C GLU A 248 8.05 0.94 -23.53
N ASP A 249 8.53 -0.29 -23.35
CA ASP A 249 8.02 -1.50 -24.02
C ASP A 249 7.51 -2.61 -23.07
N ARG A 250 7.28 -2.32 -21.79
CA ARG A 250 6.77 -3.34 -20.84
C ARG A 250 5.38 -2.99 -20.37
N ASN A 251 4.45 -3.93 -20.55
CA ASN A 251 3.06 -3.79 -20.14
C ASN A 251 2.98 -3.29 -18.70
N ARG A 252 2.06 -2.34 -18.46
CA ARG A 252 1.73 -1.69 -17.17
C ARG A 252 1.47 -2.63 -15.97
N TYR A 253 1.55 -3.94 -16.18
CA TYR A 253 1.17 -5.00 -15.24
C TYR A 253 2.35 -5.89 -14.79
N ASP A 254 3.56 -5.71 -15.34
CA ASP A 254 4.71 -6.59 -15.05
C ASP A 254 5.60 -6.11 -13.89
N TYR A 255 5.10 -5.21 -13.04
CA TYR A 255 5.82 -4.80 -11.84
C TYR A 255 5.04 -5.25 -10.60
N TYR A 256 5.73 -6.12 -9.86
CA TYR A 256 5.40 -6.75 -8.57
C TYR A 256 4.43 -7.92 -8.66
#